data_AF-A0A2R7NR35-F1
#
_entry.id   AF-A0A2R7NR35-F1
#
_cell.length_a   1.000
_cell.length_b   1.000
_cell.length_c   1.000
_cell.angle_alpha   90.00
_cell.angle_beta   90.00
_cell.angle_gamma   90.00
#
_symmetry.space_group_name_H-M   'P 1'
#
loop_
_entity.id
_entity.type
_entity.pdbx_description
1 polymer ?
#
loop_
_entity_poly.entity_id
_entity_poly.type
_entity_poly.pdbx_seq_one_letter_code
_entity_poly.pdbx_strand_id
1 'polypeptide(L)'
;MTRIENVLLRWGGKVMLLAIGVWVAAILGIFAGAWRLRWPWVLYFIATVIITALVIQWTNAVRQRYIREAPLPRFLQRKLRETYPHLSTRDCELVERGLRQFFMACLRSNQQFVAMPSKAVDALWHEFILHTQAYKLWCQNALGFFLHHTPAEALGHKARHNDGLRRCWYWVCKEESIDPKAPSRLPLLFALDAKFAIAGGFSYVPDCSDIARKSDAGGSGGDSYC
;
A
#
# COMPACT_ATOMS: atom_id res chain seq x y z
N MET A 1 8.51 -1.51 -19.13
CA MET A 1 9.58 -1.60 -18.10
C MET A 1 10.89 -1.91 -18.77
N THR A 2 11.99 -1.28 -18.34
CA THR A 2 13.34 -1.54 -18.86
C THR A 2 13.93 -2.82 -18.24
N ARG A 3 14.99 -3.36 -18.85
CA ARG A 3 15.72 -4.51 -18.26
C ARG A 3 16.25 -4.19 -16.86
N ILE A 4 16.71 -2.96 -16.64
CA ILE A 4 17.26 -2.50 -15.35
C ILE A 4 16.16 -2.45 -14.29
N GLU A 5 14.96 -1.94 -14.62
CA GLU A 5 13.81 -1.94 -13.71
C GLU A 5 13.42 -3.35 -13.25
N ASN A 6 13.44 -4.33 -14.16
CA ASN A 6 13.17 -5.73 -13.81
C ASN A 6 14.21 -6.30 -12.83
N VAL A 7 15.49 -5.93 -12.99
CA VAL A 7 16.55 -6.32 -12.05
C VAL A 7 16.31 -5.67 -10.68
N LEU A 8 15.99 -4.38 -10.65
CA LEU A 8 15.70 -3.64 -9.41
C LEU A 8 14.52 -4.23 -8.66
N LEU A 9 13.42 -4.59 -9.35
CA LEU A 9 12.26 -5.20 -8.69
C LEU A 9 12.58 -6.56 -8.08
N ARG A 10 13.41 -7.36 -8.76
CA ARG A 10 13.81 -8.70 -8.30
C ARG A 10 14.83 -8.69 -7.16
N TRP A 11 15.81 -7.79 -7.22
CA TRP A 11 16.99 -7.82 -6.34
C TRP A 11 17.09 -6.63 -5.39
N GLY A 12 16.41 -5.52 -5.65
CA GLY A 12 16.48 -4.31 -4.84
C GLY A 12 16.08 -4.52 -3.39
N GLY A 13 15.10 -5.41 -3.12
CA GLY A 13 14.74 -5.78 -1.75
C GLY A 13 15.82 -6.58 -0.99
N LYS A 14 16.81 -7.14 -1.69
CA LYS A 14 17.89 -7.96 -1.12
C LYS A 14 19.20 -7.19 -0.98
N VAL A 15 19.30 -5.96 -1.50
CA VAL A 15 20.54 -5.18 -1.53
C VAL A 15 21.12 -4.95 -0.12
N MET A 16 20.25 -4.74 0.87
CA MET A 16 20.66 -4.59 2.27
C MET A 16 21.29 -5.88 2.83
N LEU A 17 20.69 -7.04 2.57
CA LEU A 17 21.24 -8.33 3.00
C LEU A 17 22.57 -8.64 2.33
N LEU A 18 22.71 -8.28 1.04
CA LEU A 18 23.96 -8.41 0.31
C LEU A 18 25.04 -7.50 0.90
N ALA A 19 24.71 -6.24 1.20
CA ALA A 19 25.63 -5.31 1.86
C ALA A 19 26.08 -5.85 3.23
N ILE A 20 25.15 -6.36 4.05
CA ILE A 20 25.49 -7.00 5.33
C ILE A 20 26.44 -8.18 5.11
N GLY A 21 26.13 -9.08 4.16
CA GLY A 21 26.98 -10.23 3.86
C GLY A 21 28.40 -9.84 3.42
N VAL A 22 28.51 -8.79 2.59
CA VAL A 22 29.81 -8.23 2.19
C VAL A 22 30.58 -7.74 3.41
N TRP A 23 29.96 -6.97 4.30
CA TRP A 23 30.63 -6.44 5.48
C TRP A 23 31.00 -7.52 6.51
N VAL A 24 30.17 -8.55 6.67
CA VAL A 24 30.50 -9.71 7.52
C VAL A 24 31.73 -10.44 6.99
N ALA A 25 31.76 -10.74 5.69
CA ALA A 25 32.95 -11.34 5.07
C ALA A 25 34.18 -10.43 5.20
N ALA A 26 33.98 -9.13 5.01
CA ALA A 26 35.02 -8.10 5.12
C ALA A 26 35.67 -8.07 6.53
N ILE A 27 34.84 -8.17 7.57
CA ILE A 27 35.29 -8.21 8.97
C ILE A 27 36.01 -9.53 9.27
N LEU A 28 35.47 -10.67 8.84
CA LEU A 28 36.09 -11.98 9.04
C LEU A 28 37.49 -12.05 8.42
N GLY A 29 37.69 -11.49 7.23
CA GLY A 29 39.01 -11.43 6.60
C GLY A 29 40.01 -10.51 7.31
N ILE A 30 39.55 -9.46 8.00
CA ILE A 30 40.42 -8.67 8.90
C ILE A 30 40.89 -9.51 10.08
N PHE A 31 39.97 -10.24 10.74
CA PHE A 31 40.31 -11.10 11.87
C PHE A 31 41.21 -12.29 11.49
N ALA A 32 41.02 -12.84 10.29
CA ALA A 32 41.88 -13.90 9.74
C ALA A 32 43.26 -13.39 9.29
N GLY A 33 43.54 -12.09 9.40
CA GLY A 33 44.80 -11.48 8.97
C GLY A 33 44.96 -11.34 7.45
N ALA A 34 43.93 -11.66 6.67
CA ALA A 34 43.94 -11.52 5.21
C ALA A 34 43.98 -10.04 4.77
N TRP A 35 43.41 -9.14 5.59
CA TRP A 35 43.39 -7.70 5.32
C TRP A 35 43.84 -6.88 6.54
N ARG A 36 44.43 -5.71 6.27
CA ARG A 36 44.74 -4.72 7.30
C ARG A 36 43.66 -3.65 7.35
N LEU A 37 43.15 -3.37 8.55
CA LEU A 37 42.24 -2.25 8.77
C LEU A 37 43.02 -0.95 8.57
N ARG A 38 42.54 -0.11 7.64
CA ARG A 38 43.12 1.19 7.28
C ARG A 38 42.00 2.20 7.08
N TRP A 39 42.32 3.49 7.04
CA TRP A 39 41.35 4.57 6.80
C TRP A 39 40.41 4.37 5.58
N PRO A 40 40.83 3.81 4.43
CA PRO A 40 39.93 3.60 3.28
C PRO A 40 38.70 2.73 3.58
N TRP A 41 38.73 1.90 4.62
CA TRP A 41 37.57 1.12 5.05
C TRP A 41 36.37 2.00 5.43
N VAL A 42 36.62 3.20 5.97
CA VAL A 42 35.57 4.19 6.27
C VAL A 42 34.92 4.66 4.98
N LEU A 43 35.71 4.92 3.92
CA LEU A 43 35.18 5.33 2.62
C LEU A 43 34.35 4.23 1.96
N TYR A 44 34.81 2.97 2.03
CA TYR A 44 34.02 1.83 1.53
C TYR A 44 32.70 1.69 2.28
N PHE A 45 32.69 1.91 3.60
CA PHE A 45 31.47 1.86 4.40
C PHE A 45 30.48 2.95 3.97
N ILE A 46 30.93 4.20 3.91
CA ILE A 46 30.11 5.35 3.48
C ILE A 46 29.57 5.11 2.06
N ALA A 47 30.43 4.70 1.12
CA ALA A 47 30.01 4.40 -0.24
C ALA A 47 28.96 3.28 -0.28
N THR A 48 29.13 2.20 0.51
CA THR A 48 28.16 1.10 0.58
C THR A 48 26.81 1.56 1.10
N VAL A 49 26.79 2.40 2.14
CA VAL A 49 25.56 2.96 2.69
C VAL A 49 24.83 3.83 1.66
N ILE A 50 25.56 4.72 0.99
CA ILE A 50 24.99 5.62 -0.03
C ILE A 50 24.42 4.80 -1.20
N ILE A 51 25.20 3.86 -1.76
CA ILE A 51 24.75 3.02 -2.88
C ILE A 51 23.51 2.20 -2.48
N THR A 52 23.52 1.62 -1.28
CA THR A 52 22.39 0.85 -0.74
C THR A 52 21.13 1.72 -0.63
N ALA A 53 21.25 2.93 -0.08
CA ALA A 53 20.14 3.86 0.05
C ALA A 53 19.57 4.29 -1.33
N LEU A 54 20.44 4.59 -2.30
CA LEU A 54 20.05 4.96 -3.66
C LEU A 54 19.32 3.80 -4.36
N VAL A 55 19.81 2.56 -4.24
CA VAL A 55 19.15 1.39 -4.82
C VAL A 55 17.77 1.18 -4.19
N ILE A 56 17.64 1.27 -2.86
CA ILE A 56 16.34 1.15 -2.17
C ILE A 56 15.37 2.24 -2.64
N GLN A 57 15.82 3.49 -2.70
CA GLN A 57 14.98 4.60 -3.13
C GLN A 57 14.53 4.43 -4.58
N TRP A 58 15.42 4.00 -5.47
CA TRP A 58 15.10 3.75 -6.87
C TRP A 58 14.15 2.58 -7.05
N THR A 59 14.37 1.46 -6.35
CA THR A 59 13.43 0.32 -6.35
C THR A 59 12.05 0.77 -5.90
N ASN A 60 11.95 1.57 -4.84
CA ASN A 60 10.67 2.09 -4.37
C ASN A 60 10.01 3.03 -5.38
N ALA A 61 10.77 3.87 -6.08
CA ALA A 61 10.24 4.72 -7.15
C ALA A 61 9.69 3.89 -8.33
N VAL A 62 10.40 2.83 -8.74
CA VAL A 62 9.94 1.90 -9.78
C VAL A 62 8.65 1.19 -9.35
N ARG A 63 8.56 0.74 -8.09
CA ARG A 63 7.34 0.13 -7.53
C ARG A 63 6.15 1.07 -7.52
N GLN A 64 6.34 2.33 -7.10
CA GLN A 64 5.30 3.35 -7.10
C GLN A 64 4.77 3.60 -8.52
N ARG A 65 5.68 3.73 -9.49
CA ARG A 65 5.30 3.86 -10.90
C ARG A 65 4.56 2.63 -11.41
N TYR A 66 5.03 1.43 -11.06
CA TYR A 66 4.35 0.17 -11.41
C TYR A 66 2.92 0.14 -10.88
N ILE A 67 2.68 0.52 -9.62
CA ILE A 67 1.32 0.58 -9.05
C ILE A 67 0.43 1.55 -9.85
N ARG A 68 0.96 2.71 -10.25
CA ARG A 68 0.20 3.75 -10.96
C ARG A 68 -0.11 3.37 -12.41
N GLU A 69 0.84 2.78 -13.12
CA GLU A 69 0.79 2.64 -14.59
C GLU A 69 0.52 1.21 -15.07
N ALA A 70 0.85 0.18 -14.28
CA ALA A 70 0.72 -1.19 -14.75
C ALA A 70 -0.76 -1.55 -14.98
N PRO A 71 -1.07 -2.25 -16.08
CA PRO A 71 -2.42 -2.67 -16.36
C PRO A 71 -2.84 -3.73 -15.35
N LEU A 72 -3.98 -3.51 -14.71
CA LEU A 72 -4.66 -4.54 -13.94
C LEU A 72 -5.41 -5.49 -14.90
N PRO A 73 -5.65 -6.75 -14.51
CA PRO A 73 -6.36 -7.70 -15.37
C PRO A 73 -7.75 -7.18 -15.75
N ARG A 74 -8.06 -7.16 -17.07
CA ARG A 74 -9.33 -6.62 -17.59
C ARG A 74 -10.59 -7.32 -17.04
N PHE A 75 -10.46 -8.56 -16.60
CA PHE A 75 -11.60 -9.32 -16.05
C PHE A 75 -12.10 -8.73 -14.72
N LEU A 76 -11.27 -7.98 -13.99
CA LEU A 76 -11.62 -7.42 -12.69
C LEU A 76 -12.81 -6.47 -12.77
N GLN A 77 -12.82 -5.56 -13.74
CA GLN A 77 -13.96 -4.64 -13.94
C GLN A 77 -15.24 -5.38 -14.33
N ARG A 78 -15.14 -6.46 -15.11
CA ARG A 78 -16.29 -7.31 -15.44
C ARG A 78 -16.85 -7.95 -14.17
N LYS A 79 -15.99 -8.56 -13.34
CA LYS A 79 -16.38 -9.18 -12.08
C LYS A 79 -16.99 -8.20 -11.09
N LEU A 80 -16.43 -6.99 -10.99
CA LEU A 80 -17.00 -5.94 -10.16
C LEU A 80 -18.45 -5.57 -10.54
N ARG A 81 -18.75 -5.51 -11.85
CA ARG A 81 -20.12 -5.24 -12.32
C ARG A 81 -21.05 -6.44 -12.15
N GLU A 82 -20.54 -7.66 -12.09
CA GLU A 82 -21.34 -8.82 -11.68
C GLU A 82 -21.77 -8.67 -10.21
N THR A 83 -20.88 -8.18 -9.33
CA THR A 83 -21.17 -7.91 -7.91
C THR A 83 -22.04 -6.67 -7.69
N TYR A 84 -21.78 -5.60 -8.44
CA TYR A 84 -22.48 -4.31 -8.35
C TYR A 84 -22.98 -3.86 -9.74
N PRO A 85 -24.12 -4.39 -10.20
CA PRO A 85 -24.62 -4.16 -11.57
C PRO A 85 -24.95 -2.70 -11.91
N HIS A 86 -25.18 -1.87 -10.89
CA HIS A 86 -25.47 -0.44 -11.07
C HIS A 86 -24.24 0.41 -11.39
N LEU A 87 -23.02 -0.12 -11.23
CA LEU A 87 -21.79 0.62 -11.53
C LEU A 87 -21.55 0.72 -13.04
N SER A 88 -21.31 1.95 -13.51
CA SER A 88 -20.89 2.20 -14.88
C SER A 88 -19.41 1.82 -15.09
N THR A 89 -18.95 1.75 -16.35
CA THR A 89 -17.53 1.54 -16.66
C THR A 89 -16.62 2.59 -16.01
N ARG A 90 -17.05 3.86 -15.98
CA ARG A 90 -16.29 4.95 -15.35
C ARG A 90 -16.21 4.78 -13.83
N ASP A 91 -17.23 4.20 -13.21
CA ASP A 91 -17.24 3.91 -11.78
C ASP A 91 -16.27 2.78 -11.46
N CYS A 92 -16.22 1.73 -12.30
CA CYS A 92 -15.22 0.68 -12.17
C CYS A 92 -13.79 1.21 -12.28
N GLU A 93 -13.53 2.17 -13.17
CA GLU A 93 -12.22 2.85 -13.26
C GLU A 93 -11.89 3.66 -11.99
N LEU A 94 -12.89 4.23 -11.31
CA LEU A 94 -12.71 4.89 -10.01
C LEU A 94 -12.40 3.88 -8.90
N VAL A 95 -13.09 2.74 -8.85
CA VAL A 95 -12.79 1.65 -7.90
C VAL A 95 -11.39 1.08 -8.14
N GLU A 96 -11.00 0.89 -9.39
CA GLU A 96 -9.65 0.44 -9.76
C GLU A 96 -8.56 1.45 -9.36
N ARG A 97 -8.85 2.75 -9.46
CA ARG A 97 -7.98 3.80 -8.90
C ARG A 97 -7.88 3.73 -7.37
N GLY A 98 -8.99 3.46 -6.69
CA GLY A 98 -9.00 3.20 -5.24
C GLY A 98 -8.11 2.00 -4.88
N LEU A 99 -8.19 0.91 -5.64
CA LEU A 99 -7.34 -0.27 -5.44
C LEU A 99 -5.85 0.06 -5.57
N ARG A 100 -5.48 0.92 -6.54
CA ARG A 100 -4.09 1.41 -6.66
C ARG A 100 -3.67 2.25 -5.46
N GLN A 101 -4.54 3.12 -4.94
CA GLN A 101 -4.26 3.89 -3.73
C GLN A 101 -4.02 2.97 -2.52
N PHE A 102 -4.81 1.90 -2.41
CA PHE A 102 -4.62 0.90 -1.37
C PHE A 102 -3.25 0.21 -1.48
N PHE A 103 -2.87 -0.28 -2.67
CA PHE A 103 -1.54 -0.86 -2.87
C PHE A 103 -0.40 0.13 -2.61
N MET A 104 -0.59 1.41 -2.95
CA MET A 104 0.37 2.47 -2.63
C MET A 104 0.53 2.64 -1.11
N ALA A 105 -0.59 2.64 -0.37
CA ALA A 105 -0.56 2.69 1.09
C ALA A 105 0.15 1.47 1.69
N CYS A 106 -0.09 0.25 1.17
CA CYS A 106 0.62 -0.96 1.58
C CYS A 106 2.14 -0.87 1.33
N LEU A 107 2.55 -0.39 0.14
CA LEU A 107 3.96 -0.20 -0.19
C LEU A 107 4.65 0.79 0.77
N ARG A 108 4.00 1.92 1.06
CA ARG A 108 4.53 2.97 1.95
C ARG A 108 4.51 2.58 3.43
N SER A 109 3.76 1.55 3.78
CA SER A 109 3.58 1.09 5.17
C SER A 109 4.66 0.12 5.66
N ASN A 110 5.68 -0.21 4.86
CA ASN A 110 6.78 -1.09 5.24
C ASN A 110 6.30 -2.42 5.86
N GLN A 111 5.40 -3.12 5.17
CA GLN A 111 4.77 -4.40 5.60
C GLN A 111 3.88 -4.33 6.85
N GLN A 112 3.67 -3.14 7.43
CA GLN A 112 2.66 -2.98 8.46
C GLN A 112 1.26 -3.16 7.87
N PHE A 113 0.35 -3.70 8.68
CA PHE A 113 -1.03 -3.93 8.28
C PHE A 113 -1.72 -2.64 7.81
N VAL A 114 -2.47 -2.69 6.72
CA VAL A 114 -3.28 -1.59 6.20
C VAL A 114 -4.69 -2.13 6.01
N ALA A 115 -5.67 -1.49 6.66
CA ALA A 115 -7.05 -1.91 6.54
C ALA A 115 -7.66 -1.37 5.23
N MET A 116 -8.54 -2.15 4.61
CA MET A 116 -9.30 -1.73 3.44
C MET A 116 -10.53 -0.90 3.90
N PRO A 117 -10.66 0.38 3.51
CA PRO A 117 -11.75 1.24 3.97
C PRO A 117 -12.98 1.25 3.03
N SER A 118 -12.97 0.47 1.93
CA SER A 118 -14.06 0.43 0.94
C SER A 118 -14.41 -1.01 0.58
N LYS A 119 -15.69 -1.36 0.68
CA LYS A 119 -16.23 -2.67 0.27
C LYS A 119 -16.20 -2.86 -1.24
N ALA A 120 -16.43 -1.81 -2.02
CA ALA A 120 -16.33 -1.92 -3.49
C ALA A 120 -14.89 -2.26 -3.93
N VAL A 121 -13.90 -1.61 -3.30
CA VAL A 121 -12.49 -1.90 -3.57
C VAL A 121 -12.07 -3.26 -3.00
N ASP A 122 -12.59 -3.66 -1.84
CA ASP A 122 -12.34 -4.99 -1.27
C ASP A 122 -12.87 -6.10 -2.19
N ALA A 123 -14.08 -5.97 -2.73
CA ALA A 123 -14.64 -6.92 -3.69
C ALA A 123 -13.76 -7.05 -4.95
N LEU A 124 -13.28 -5.91 -5.50
CA LEU A 124 -12.36 -5.92 -6.63
C LEU A 124 -11.02 -6.60 -6.28
N TRP A 125 -10.50 -6.34 -5.09
CA TRP A 125 -9.25 -6.93 -4.61
C TRP A 125 -9.41 -8.45 -4.39
N HIS A 126 -10.54 -8.88 -3.84
CA HIS A 126 -10.88 -10.28 -3.63
C HIS A 126 -10.86 -11.06 -4.94
N GLU A 127 -11.51 -10.54 -5.99
CA GLU A 127 -11.47 -11.12 -7.33
C GLU A 127 -10.05 -11.21 -7.91
N PHE A 128 -9.18 -10.26 -7.57
CA PHE A 128 -7.78 -10.32 -8.00
C PHE A 128 -7.01 -11.44 -7.30
N ILE A 129 -7.23 -11.64 -6.00
CA ILE A 129 -6.57 -12.69 -5.21
C ILE A 129 -6.89 -14.09 -5.73
N LEU A 130 -8.13 -14.31 -6.19
CA LEU A 130 -8.55 -15.59 -6.79
C LEU A 130 -7.72 -15.96 -8.02
N HIS A 131 -7.19 -14.97 -8.75
CA HIS A 131 -6.25 -15.20 -9.84
C HIS A 131 -4.80 -15.29 -9.33
N THR A 132 -4.54 -16.32 -8.52
CA THR A 132 -3.35 -16.47 -7.66
C THR A 132 -2.00 -16.21 -8.33
N GLN A 133 -1.79 -16.67 -9.57
CA GLN A 133 -0.53 -16.43 -10.29
C GLN A 133 -0.33 -14.95 -10.64
N ALA A 134 -1.37 -14.29 -11.15
CA ALA A 134 -1.32 -12.88 -11.53
C ALA A 134 -1.19 -12.00 -10.28
N TYR A 135 -1.92 -12.33 -9.22
CA TYR A 135 -1.84 -11.64 -7.94
C TYR A 135 -0.47 -11.77 -7.28
N LYS A 136 0.12 -12.97 -7.29
CA LYS A 136 1.47 -13.21 -6.77
C LYS A 136 2.52 -12.39 -7.53
N LEU A 137 2.44 -12.37 -8.86
CA LEU A 137 3.34 -11.57 -9.69
C LEU A 137 3.16 -10.07 -9.44
N TRP A 138 1.92 -9.60 -9.33
CA TRP A 138 1.61 -8.22 -8.97
C TRP A 138 2.23 -7.85 -7.63
N CYS A 139 2.00 -8.64 -6.58
CA CYS A 139 2.56 -8.40 -5.25
C CYS A 139 4.09 -8.32 -5.27
N GLN A 140 4.76 -9.24 -5.98
CA GLN A 140 6.22 -9.22 -6.13
C GLN A 140 6.73 -7.94 -6.80
N ASN A 141 6.07 -7.51 -7.87
CA ASN A 141 6.50 -6.33 -8.65
C ASN A 141 6.08 -5.01 -7.98
N ALA A 142 4.88 -4.92 -7.44
CA ALA A 142 4.30 -3.72 -6.86
C ALA A 142 4.76 -3.47 -5.42
N LEU A 143 4.86 -4.52 -4.61
CA LEU A 143 5.07 -4.41 -3.16
C LEU A 143 6.41 -4.98 -2.71
N GLY A 144 6.92 -6.00 -3.40
CA GLY A 144 8.12 -6.73 -3.00
C GLY A 144 7.89 -7.79 -1.93
N PHE A 145 6.63 -8.00 -1.51
CA PHE A 145 6.19 -9.03 -0.59
C PHE A 145 4.77 -9.47 -0.97
N PHE A 146 4.35 -10.64 -0.51
CA PHE A 146 2.98 -11.10 -0.75
C PHE A 146 2.02 -10.42 0.22
N LEU A 147 1.05 -9.67 -0.30
CA LEU A 147 0.05 -9.01 0.53
C LEU A 147 -1.08 -10.00 0.81
N HIS A 148 -1.14 -10.48 2.06
CA HIS A 148 -2.22 -11.34 2.51
C HIS A 148 -3.50 -10.52 2.70
N HIS A 149 -4.61 -11.04 2.20
CA HIS A 149 -5.93 -10.53 2.52
C HIS A 149 -6.32 -11.03 3.91
N THR A 150 -6.86 -10.14 4.73
CA THR A 150 -7.45 -10.50 6.01
C THR A 150 -8.83 -9.87 6.04
N PRO A 151 -9.91 -10.68 6.04
CA PRO A 151 -11.28 -10.17 6.04
C PRO A 151 -11.52 -9.25 7.24
N ALA A 152 -12.36 -8.24 7.04
CA ALA A 152 -12.71 -7.30 8.12
C ALA A 152 -13.35 -8.04 9.31
N GLU A 153 -14.15 -9.08 9.04
CA GLU A 153 -14.81 -9.93 10.03
C GLU A 153 -13.81 -10.70 10.91
N ALA A 154 -12.66 -11.07 10.34
CA ALA A 154 -11.62 -11.82 11.04
C ALA A 154 -10.77 -10.94 11.99
N LEU A 155 -10.86 -9.61 11.86
CA LEU A 155 -10.00 -8.67 12.59
C LEU A 155 -10.61 -8.19 13.92
N GLY A 156 -11.92 -8.37 14.12
CA GLY A 156 -12.65 -7.96 15.33
C GLY A 156 -12.59 -6.46 15.65
N HIS A 157 -13.29 -6.00 16.69
CA HIS A 157 -13.34 -4.59 17.11
C HIS A 157 -12.04 -4.06 17.79
N LYS A 158 -10.89 -4.72 17.61
CA LYS A 158 -9.66 -4.39 18.37
C LYS A 158 -8.90 -3.19 17.80
N ALA A 159 -8.15 -2.51 18.67
CA ALA A 159 -7.32 -1.33 18.36
C ALA A 159 -6.38 -1.46 17.13
N ARG A 160 -5.92 -2.68 16.80
CA ARG A 160 -5.12 -2.94 15.57
C ARG A 160 -5.87 -2.61 14.27
N HIS A 161 -7.19 -2.71 14.25
CA HIS A 161 -8.03 -2.30 13.12
C HIS A 161 -7.97 -0.78 12.93
N ASN A 162 -8.08 -0.02 14.02
CA ASN A 162 -7.95 1.44 14.01
C ASN A 162 -6.57 1.89 13.54
N ASP A 163 -5.49 1.21 13.94
CA ASP A 163 -4.13 1.53 13.46
C ASP A 163 -3.98 1.24 11.95
N GLY A 164 -4.54 0.14 11.46
CA GLY A 164 -4.55 -0.22 10.05
C GLY A 164 -5.31 0.80 9.19
N LEU A 165 -6.46 1.24 9.67
CA LEU A 165 -7.30 2.22 9.00
C LEU A 165 -6.67 3.62 9.02
N ARG A 166 -6.14 4.07 10.18
CA ARG A 166 -5.39 5.33 10.31
C ARG A 166 -4.15 5.37 9.41
N ARG A 167 -3.47 4.23 9.26
CA ARG A 167 -2.32 4.10 8.35
C ARG A 167 -2.75 4.19 6.89
N CYS A 168 -3.85 3.54 6.52
CA CYS A 168 -4.46 3.69 5.20
C CYS A 168 -4.76 5.18 4.94
N TRP A 169 -5.55 5.79 5.84
CA TRP A 169 -5.94 7.20 5.81
C TRP A 169 -4.74 8.14 5.59
N TYR A 170 -3.69 7.99 6.41
CA TYR A 170 -2.49 8.81 6.31
C TYR A 170 -1.87 8.75 4.91
N TRP A 171 -1.65 7.55 4.38
CA TRP A 171 -0.97 7.40 3.08
C TRP A 171 -1.84 7.80 1.90
N VAL A 172 -3.13 7.52 1.91
CA VAL A 172 -4.02 7.93 0.81
C VAL A 172 -4.24 9.44 0.80
N CYS A 173 -4.32 10.09 1.97
CA CYS A 173 -4.33 11.54 2.06
C CYS A 173 -3.04 12.13 1.47
N LYS A 174 -1.87 11.58 1.83
CA LYS A 174 -0.59 12.02 1.26
C LYS A 174 -0.50 11.82 -0.25
N GLU A 175 -1.03 10.73 -0.79
CA GLU A 175 -1.07 10.47 -2.23
C GLU A 175 -1.94 11.51 -2.98
N GLU A 176 -2.99 12.01 -2.34
CA GLU A 176 -3.88 13.04 -2.89
C GLU A 176 -3.54 14.48 -2.50
N SER A 177 -2.40 14.69 -1.83
CA SER A 177 -2.00 16.00 -1.29
C SER A 177 -3.03 16.62 -0.33
N ILE A 178 -3.69 15.80 0.48
CA ILE A 178 -4.59 16.18 1.56
C ILE A 178 -3.81 16.15 2.88
N ASP A 179 -4.02 17.12 3.78
CA ASP A 179 -3.49 17.06 5.14
C ASP A 179 -4.25 15.97 5.94
N PRO A 180 -3.59 14.89 6.39
CA PRO A 180 -4.27 13.83 7.13
C PRO A 180 -4.82 14.27 8.50
N LYS A 181 -4.32 15.38 9.07
CA LYS A 181 -4.77 15.89 10.38
C LYS A 181 -5.92 16.88 10.28
N ALA A 182 -6.01 17.59 9.16
CA ALA A 182 -7.04 18.58 8.88
C ALA A 182 -7.51 18.43 7.42
N PRO A 183 -8.23 17.35 7.10
CA PRO A 183 -8.57 17.01 5.72
C PRO A 183 -9.58 18.01 5.14
N SER A 184 -9.24 18.65 4.02
CA SER A 184 -10.18 19.54 3.31
C SER A 184 -11.29 18.77 2.57
N ARG A 185 -11.10 17.46 2.34
CA ARG A 185 -12.04 16.53 1.70
C ARG A 185 -11.66 15.09 2.07
N LEU A 186 -12.57 14.14 1.81
CA LEU A 186 -12.23 12.72 1.89
C LEU A 186 -11.33 12.30 0.73
N PRO A 187 -10.31 11.46 0.97
CA PRO A 187 -9.57 10.79 -0.09
C PRO A 187 -10.52 9.81 -0.83
N LEU A 188 -10.29 9.63 -2.14
CA LEU A 188 -11.10 8.82 -3.04
C LEU A 188 -11.42 7.45 -2.42
N LEU A 189 -10.39 6.72 -1.98
CA LEU A 189 -10.56 5.37 -1.43
C LEU A 189 -11.58 5.31 -0.26
N PHE A 190 -11.67 6.35 0.57
CA PHE A 190 -12.66 6.43 1.66
C PHE A 190 -14.03 6.93 1.17
N ALA A 191 -14.07 7.68 0.07
CA ALA A 191 -15.32 8.24 -0.45
C ALA A 191 -16.12 7.27 -1.35
N LEU A 192 -15.49 6.21 -1.87
CA LEU A 192 -16.07 5.34 -2.92
C LEU A 192 -17.39 4.68 -2.52
N ASP A 193 -17.47 4.11 -1.31
CA ASP A 193 -18.64 3.36 -0.87
C ASP A 193 -19.88 4.24 -0.75
N ALA A 194 -19.75 5.40 -0.09
CA ALA A 194 -20.83 6.39 0.00
C ALA A 194 -21.18 6.97 -1.38
N LYS A 195 -20.18 7.27 -2.22
CA LYS A 195 -20.39 7.82 -3.57
C LYS A 195 -21.23 6.91 -4.46
N PHE A 196 -21.08 5.60 -4.33
CA PHE A 196 -21.77 4.62 -5.17
C PHE A 196 -22.92 3.89 -4.47
N ALA A 197 -23.32 4.38 -3.29
CA ALA A 197 -24.38 3.79 -2.47
C ALA A 197 -24.21 2.26 -2.31
N ILE A 198 -22.99 1.84 -1.96
CA ILE A 198 -22.68 0.41 -1.79
C ILE A 198 -23.46 -0.12 -0.59
N ALA A 199 -24.24 -1.19 -0.81
CA ALA A 199 -25.05 -1.80 0.24
C ALA A 199 -24.17 -2.28 1.41
N GLY A 200 -24.45 -1.77 2.61
CA GLY A 200 -23.64 -2.00 3.81
C GLY A 200 -22.20 -1.47 3.71
N GLY A 201 -21.91 -0.59 2.75
CA GLY A 201 -20.61 0.07 2.60
C GLY A 201 -20.33 1.07 3.73
N PHE A 202 -19.11 1.57 3.77
CA PHE A 202 -18.70 2.53 4.78
C PHE A 202 -19.01 3.98 4.34
N SER A 203 -19.53 4.80 5.25
CA SER A 203 -19.66 6.25 5.04
C SER A 203 -18.75 6.98 6.02
N TYR A 204 -17.81 7.79 5.53
CA TYR A 204 -16.91 8.56 6.38
C TYR A 204 -17.24 10.05 6.31
N VAL A 205 -16.84 10.81 7.32
CA VAL A 205 -16.82 12.28 7.26
C VAL A 205 -15.42 12.82 7.54
N PRO A 206 -15.01 13.92 6.89
CA PRO A 206 -13.68 14.50 7.09
C PRO A 206 -13.55 15.23 8.45
N ASP A 207 -14.66 15.74 8.99
CA ASP A 207 -14.71 16.36 10.31
C ASP A 207 -15.67 15.59 11.24
N CYS A 208 -15.13 14.99 12.31
CA CYS A 208 -15.92 14.24 13.27
C CYS A 208 -16.88 15.13 14.08
N SER A 209 -16.70 16.47 14.07
CA SER A 209 -17.62 17.40 14.73
C SER A 209 -19.04 17.34 14.14
N ASP A 210 -19.16 16.91 12.87
CA ASP A 210 -20.44 16.70 12.20
C ASP A 210 -21.16 15.43 12.70
N ILE A 211 -20.42 14.39 13.12
CA ILE A 211 -21.02 13.19 13.73
C ILE A 211 -21.59 13.54 15.10
N ALA A 212 -20.82 14.25 15.94
CA ALA A 212 -21.26 14.68 17.27
C ALA A 212 -22.53 15.54 17.17
N ARG A 213 -22.57 16.50 16.25
CA ARG A 213 -23.76 17.33 16.03
C ARG A 213 -24.98 16.54 15.55
N LYS A 214 -24.79 15.50 14.72
CA LYS A 214 -25.90 14.64 14.25
C LYS A 214 -26.40 13.67 15.33
N SER A 215 -25.52 13.14 16.18
CA SER A 215 -25.92 12.33 17.33
C SER A 215 -26.67 13.17 18.36
N ASP A 216 -26.24 14.41 18.61
CA ASP A 216 -26.88 15.33 19.55
C ASP A 216 -28.27 15.79 19.06
N ALA A 217 -28.49 15.82 17.74
CA ALA A 217 -29.76 16.13 17.11
C ALA A 217 -30.73 14.93 16.98
N GLY A 218 -30.40 13.77 17.57
CA GLY A 218 -31.26 12.57 17.55
C GLY A 218 -31.26 11.79 16.23
N GLY A 219 -30.32 12.06 15.32
CA GLY A 219 -30.12 11.28 14.10
C GLY A 219 -29.37 9.97 14.37
N SER A 220 -29.70 8.89 13.66
CA SER A 220 -28.93 7.64 13.69
C SER A 220 -27.51 7.90 13.18
N GLY A 221 -26.55 8.09 14.09
CA GLY A 221 -25.12 8.22 13.78
C GLY A 221 -24.44 6.88 13.46
N GLY A 222 -25.19 5.77 13.39
CA GLY A 222 -24.65 4.41 13.35
C GLY A 222 -23.84 4.06 12.10
N ASP A 223 -24.04 4.77 10.99
CA ASP A 223 -23.44 4.43 9.70
C ASP A 223 -22.29 5.37 9.27
N SER A 224 -21.96 6.38 10.08
CA SER A 224 -20.92 7.38 9.78
C SER A 224 -19.66 7.16 10.63
N TYR A 225 -18.54 6.92 9.96
CA TYR A 225 -17.24 6.65 10.56
C TYR A 225 -16.32 7.87 10.53
N CYS A 226 -15.51 7.96 11.58
CA CYS A 226 -14.28 8.75 11.70
C CYS A 226 -13.19 7.77 12.20
#